data_AF-A0AAV9GS89-F1
#
_entry.id   AF-A0AAV9GS89-F1
#
_cell.length_a   1.000
_cell.length_b   1.000
_cell.length_c   1.000
_cell.angle_alpha   90.00
_cell.angle_beta   90.00
_cell.angle_gamma   90.00
#
_symmetry.space_group_name_H-M   'P 1'
#
loop_
_entity.id
_entity.type
_entity.pdbx_description
1 polymer ?
#
loop_
_entity_poly.entity_id
_entity_poly.type
_entity_poly.pdbx_seq_one_letter_code
_entity_poly.pdbx_strand_id
1 'polypeptide(L)'
;MATSFDFAALAPRDGSSYQCLSDSATDYYGLGVRLGIYFTWLGSYIANTLLPSEFAGATDTAAIFLLALLVAMTNDSRSHQLTQIDGLTLMHLCGGTVFGVLTIWGYRTRLYTDCGPRAIRSFGGFGTHLRLAISLGVSIYGLWFWLYGVSESLIVLGSPEDTAEELNDPECSILYTFFFAKLRADGGIRYYYGVVCAFCALWFGVMFIVSCIAGLATFQKIRSLKEFFNWGTGNRVKYATGFTRKELKWMFHFLRYGNLIWLLFSAVTVEVTLNFNHVNGVLGGRHDDGQLQLPSQLLPFLIGLFTFLRTIYFLAKQEFESKEKKAIKEKDESNEKPEDEGQVIVSPMHFSPSKMEFGFNGGPPDLPRADSYHIVARSLVVRLLVGWLPWLGLVVHPDTALKSRLSGLVERGTGLAAVSPRNTGMAADQQYHQQFQQWSAETQTPGQSTPVAIPVQFVQAGQPGHYTPPMNAGVFAPTAQYSPTGQPGHFTPPTAPAQFVPHAGPYAQPGSPGYPAPNGHTQ
;
A
#
# COMPACT_ATOMS: atom_id res chain seq x y z
N MET A 1 0.85 -6.77 -40.86
CA MET A 1 1.30 -7.97 -40.12
C MET A 1 0.50 -8.06 -38.84
N ALA A 2 -0.63 -8.77 -38.87
CA ALA A 2 -1.40 -9.12 -37.69
C ALA A 2 -1.14 -10.60 -37.43
N THR A 3 -0.13 -10.90 -36.60
CA THR A 3 0.08 -12.25 -36.10
C THR A 3 -1.03 -12.53 -35.09
N SER A 4 -1.99 -13.37 -35.46
CA SER A 4 -2.96 -13.92 -34.51
C SER A 4 -2.18 -14.67 -33.44
N PHE A 5 -2.18 -14.14 -32.21
CA PHE A 5 -1.68 -14.84 -31.04
C PHE A 5 -2.63 -16.01 -30.78
N ASP A 6 -2.23 -17.20 -31.26
CA ASP A 6 -3.02 -18.40 -31.09
C ASP A 6 -2.80 -18.91 -29.65
N PHE A 7 -3.70 -18.54 -28.73
CA PHE A 7 -3.64 -18.98 -27.33
C PHE A 7 -3.69 -20.51 -27.22
N ALA A 8 -4.18 -21.22 -28.23
CA ALA A 8 -4.17 -22.68 -28.28
C ALA A 8 -2.74 -23.26 -28.45
N ALA A 9 -1.79 -22.48 -28.98
CA ALA A 9 -0.38 -22.89 -29.06
C ALA A 9 0.38 -22.77 -27.72
N LEU A 10 -0.25 -22.22 -26.68
CA LEU A 10 0.28 -22.24 -25.31
C LEU A 10 -0.11 -23.52 -24.54
N ALA A 11 -0.92 -24.40 -25.13
CA ALA A 11 -1.17 -25.73 -24.57
C ALA A 11 0.07 -26.61 -24.85
N PRO A 12 0.65 -27.26 -23.83
CA PRO A 12 1.81 -28.13 -23.99
C PRO A 12 1.46 -29.27 -24.96
N ARG A 13 2.26 -29.41 -26.03
CA ARG A 13 1.95 -30.28 -27.18
C ARG A 13 2.71 -31.61 -27.20
N ASP A 14 3.42 -31.97 -26.14
CA ASP A 14 4.22 -33.20 -26.08
C ASP A 14 3.67 -34.18 -25.05
N GLY A 15 3.56 -35.45 -25.46
CA GLY A 15 2.96 -36.56 -24.70
C GLY A 15 3.75 -37.03 -23.48
N SER A 16 4.70 -36.25 -22.98
CA SER A 16 5.40 -36.46 -21.71
C SER A 16 4.94 -35.38 -20.73
N SER A 17 3.79 -35.60 -20.09
CA SER A 17 3.28 -34.70 -19.06
C SER A 17 4.04 -34.90 -17.75
N TYR A 18 5.29 -34.44 -17.67
CA TYR A 18 5.94 -34.32 -16.37
C TYR A 18 5.26 -33.21 -15.57
N GLN A 19 5.28 -33.36 -14.25
CA GLN A 19 4.76 -32.37 -13.31
C GLN A 19 5.88 -32.01 -12.36
N CYS A 20 6.08 -30.72 -12.16
CA CYS A 20 7.05 -30.20 -11.22
C CYS A 20 6.32 -29.90 -9.91
N LEU A 21 6.68 -30.62 -8.83
CA LEU A 21 6.04 -30.53 -7.52
C LEU A 21 6.98 -29.83 -6.53
N SER A 22 6.46 -28.85 -5.79
CA SER A 22 7.12 -28.26 -4.63
C SER A 22 6.22 -28.47 -3.42
N ASP A 23 6.77 -29.06 -2.35
CA ASP A 23 6.03 -29.47 -1.16
C ASP A 23 5.28 -28.30 -0.49
N SER A 24 5.82 -27.08 -0.60
CA SER A 24 5.28 -25.88 0.04
C SER A 24 4.53 -24.95 -0.93
N ALA A 25 4.47 -25.30 -2.22
CA ALA A 25 3.87 -24.44 -3.25
C ALA A 25 2.38 -24.15 -2.99
N THR A 26 1.65 -25.14 -2.49
CA THR A 26 0.21 -25.02 -2.16
C THR A 26 -0.06 -24.03 -1.03
N ASP A 27 0.85 -23.92 -0.07
CA ASP A 27 0.75 -22.99 1.06
C ASP A 27 1.15 -21.56 0.67
N TYR A 28 2.13 -21.40 -0.21
CA TYR A 28 2.60 -20.07 -0.63
C TYR A 28 1.71 -19.40 -1.67
N TYR A 29 1.29 -20.14 -2.68
CA TYR A 29 0.56 -19.61 -3.83
C TYR A 29 -0.41 -20.64 -4.42
N GLY A 30 -0.96 -21.51 -3.57
CA GLY A 30 -2.11 -22.35 -3.93
C GLY A 30 -3.26 -21.52 -4.49
N LEU A 31 -4.22 -22.19 -5.14
CA LEU A 31 -5.33 -21.54 -5.82
C LEU A 31 -6.07 -20.54 -4.91
N GLY A 32 -6.33 -20.91 -3.65
CA GLY A 32 -7.01 -20.04 -2.69
C GLY A 32 -6.21 -18.79 -2.35
N VAL A 33 -4.89 -18.90 -2.19
CA VAL A 33 -4.00 -17.76 -1.91
C VAL A 33 -3.98 -16.79 -3.10
N ARG A 34 -3.78 -17.30 -4.31
CA ARG A 34 -3.75 -16.47 -5.53
C ARG A 34 -5.07 -15.76 -5.78
N LEU A 35 -6.19 -16.49 -5.73
CA LEU A 35 -7.52 -15.89 -5.88
C LEU A 35 -7.81 -14.85 -4.78
N GLY A 36 -7.42 -15.12 -3.53
CA GLY A 36 -7.53 -14.17 -2.42
C GLY A 36 -6.77 -12.87 -2.68
N ILE A 37 -5.53 -12.98 -3.17
CA ILE A 37 -4.71 -11.82 -3.57
C ILE A 37 -5.36 -11.09 -4.76
N TYR A 38 -5.82 -11.79 -5.79
CA TYR A 38 -6.47 -11.18 -6.96
C TYR A 38 -7.77 -10.44 -6.60
N PHE A 39 -8.61 -11.01 -5.74
CA PHE A 39 -9.81 -10.32 -5.25
C PHE A 39 -9.45 -9.10 -4.40
N THR A 40 -8.39 -9.19 -3.59
CA THR A 40 -7.89 -8.05 -2.81
C THR A 40 -7.38 -6.95 -3.73
N TRP A 41 -6.67 -7.28 -4.81
CA TRP A 41 -6.23 -6.33 -5.82
C TRP A 41 -7.41 -5.64 -6.50
N LEU A 42 -8.40 -6.41 -6.95
CA LEU A 42 -9.56 -5.87 -7.64
C LEU A 42 -10.43 -5.01 -6.71
N GLY A 43 -10.66 -5.46 -5.47
CA GLY A 43 -11.35 -4.70 -4.44
C GLY A 43 -10.64 -3.38 -4.13
N SER A 44 -9.32 -3.42 -3.95
CA SER A 44 -8.50 -2.22 -3.74
C SER A 44 -8.56 -1.27 -4.93
N TYR A 45 -8.51 -1.78 -6.16
CA TYR A 45 -8.64 -0.97 -7.37
C TYR A 45 -10.02 -0.28 -7.45
N ILE A 46 -11.11 -1.00 -7.18
CA ILE A 46 -12.47 -0.44 -7.16
C ILE A 46 -12.61 0.60 -6.05
N ALA A 47 -12.14 0.30 -4.84
CA ALA A 47 -12.20 1.23 -3.71
C ALA A 47 -11.44 2.53 -4.03
N ASN A 48 -10.23 2.41 -4.59
CA ASN A 48 -9.41 3.55 -4.97
C ASN A 48 -10.07 4.43 -6.05
N THR A 49 -10.73 3.80 -7.03
CA THR A 49 -11.28 4.51 -8.19
C THR A 49 -12.68 5.05 -7.97
N LEU A 50 -13.53 4.34 -7.23
CA LEU A 50 -14.96 4.63 -7.12
C LEU A 50 -15.38 4.98 -5.69
N LEU A 51 -14.70 4.46 -4.66
CA LEU A 51 -15.19 4.50 -3.27
C LEU A 51 -14.10 4.94 -2.27
N PRO A 52 -13.84 6.26 -2.15
CA PRO A 52 -12.78 6.81 -1.29
C PRO A 52 -12.87 6.41 0.18
N SER A 53 -14.08 6.12 0.68
CA SER A 53 -14.32 5.75 2.08
C SER A 53 -13.73 4.40 2.47
N GLU A 54 -13.71 3.43 1.55
CA GLU A 54 -13.22 2.07 1.83
C GLU A 54 -11.78 1.84 1.39
N PHE A 55 -11.16 2.82 0.72
CA PHE A 55 -9.80 2.69 0.19
C PHE A 55 -8.77 2.33 1.27
N ALA A 56 -8.83 2.99 2.43
CA ALA A 56 -7.88 2.76 3.53
C ALA A 56 -7.90 1.28 3.96
N GLY A 57 -9.08 0.74 4.26
CA GLY A 57 -9.26 -0.65 4.67
C GLY A 57 -8.77 -1.64 3.62
N ALA A 58 -9.14 -1.45 2.34
CA ALA A 58 -8.70 -2.33 1.26
C ALA A 58 -7.17 -2.34 1.10
N THR A 59 -6.53 -1.16 1.19
CA THR A 59 -5.07 -1.08 1.12
C THR A 59 -4.34 -1.65 2.33
N ASP A 60 -4.95 -1.61 3.51
CA ASP A 60 -4.38 -2.19 4.72
C ASP A 60 -4.42 -3.73 4.63
N THR A 61 -5.53 -4.31 4.14
CA THR A 61 -5.62 -5.75 3.85
C THR A 61 -4.55 -6.20 2.84
N ALA A 62 -4.35 -5.44 1.76
CA ALA A 62 -3.30 -5.73 0.78
C ALA A 62 -1.89 -5.65 1.40
N ALA A 63 -1.65 -4.68 2.28
CA ALA A 63 -0.37 -4.53 2.98
C ALA A 63 -0.10 -5.68 3.97
N ILE A 64 -1.13 -6.19 4.64
CA ILE A 64 -1.02 -7.36 5.53
C ILE A 64 -0.63 -8.60 4.72
N PHE A 65 -1.28 -8.85 3.58
CA PHE A 65 -0.87 -9.95 2.69
C PHE A 65 0.58 -9.79 2.24
N LEU A 66 0.97 -8.58 1.82
CA LEU A 66 2.34 -8.32 1.38
C LEU A 66 3.37 -8.55 2.50
N LEU A 67 3.04 -8.17 3.73
CA LEU A 67 3.89 -8.42 4.90
C LEU A 67 4.01 -9.94 5.18
N ALA A 68 2.89 -10.67 5.12
CA ALA A 68 2.90 -12.11 5.32
C ALA A 68 3.77 -12.82 4.27
N LEU A 69 3.65 -12.45 2.99
CA LEU A 69 4.50 -12.97 1.91
C LEU A 69 5.98 -12.64 2.13
N LEU A 70 6.29 -11.40 2.54
CA LEU A 70 7.68 -11.00 2.84
C LEU A 70 8.28 -11.82 3.98
N VAL A 71 7.51 -12.07 5.05
CA VAL A 71 7.94 -12.88 6.19
C VAL A 71 8.17 -14.34 5.76
N ALA A 72 7.23 -14.94 5.04
CA ALA A 72 7.36 -16.31 4.53
C ALA A 72 8.59 -16.45 3.63
N MET A 73 8.72 -15.59 2.61
CA MET A 73 9.88 -15.59 1.72
C MET A 73 11.20 -15.48 2.49
N THR A 74 11.29 -14.59 3.48
CA THR A 74 12.53 -14.37 4.24
C THR A 74 12.85 -15.55 5.16
N ASN A 75 11.86 -16.06 5.88
CA ASN A 75 12.03 -17.19 6.79
C ASN A 75 12.43 -18.46 6.04
N ASP A 76 11.75 -18.72 4.93
CA ASP A 76 11.87 -19.99 4.23
C ASP A 76 13.06 -20.01 3.26
N SER A 77 13.50 -18.83 2.80
CA SER A 77 14.84 -18.69 2.19
C SER A 77 15.94 -19.00 3.21
N ARG A 78 15.77 -18.60 4.47
CA ARG A 78 16.77 -18.82 5.52
C ARG A 78 16.81 -20.27 6.00
N SER A 79 15.67 -20.97 6.01
CA SER A 79 15.61 -22.40 6.35
C SER A 79 15.94 -23.32 5.17
N HIS A 80 16.26 -22.76 3.99
CA HIS A 80 16.44 -23.51 2.75
C HIS A 80 15.23 -24.39 2.39
N GLN A 81 14.02 -23.89 2.64
CA GLN A 81 12.76 -24.55 2.26
C GLN A 81 12.13 -23.92 1.02
N LEU A 82 12.52 -22.69 0.69
CA LEU A 82 11.99 -21.98 -0.47
C LEU A 82 12.72 -22.41 -1.75
N THR A 83 11.99 -22.98 -2.71
CA THR A 83 12.54 -23.28 -4.04
C THR A 83 12.62 -22.03 -4.91
N GLN A 84 13.40 -22.07 -5.98
CA GLN A 84 13.54 -20.94 -6.90
C GLN A 84 12.21 -20.53 -7.56
N ILE A 85 11.36 -21.51 -7.91
CA ILE A 85 10.05 -21.25 -8.52
C ILE A 85 9.07 -20.62 -7.53
N ASP A 86 9.14 -21.03 -6.26
CA ASP A 86 8.33 -20.44 -5.19
C ASP A 86 8.71 -18.98 -5.00
N GLY A 87 10.01 -18.70 -4.85
CA GLY A 87 10.52 -17.34 -4.75
C GLY A 87 10.14 -16.46 -5.95
N LEU A 88 10.24 -16.99 -7.18
CA LEU A 88 9.86 -16.26 -8.39
C LEU A 88 8.36 -15.89 -8.40
N THR A 89 7.50 -16.85 -8.06
CA THR A 89 6.05 -16.67 -8.06
C THR A 89 5.62 -15.67 -6.98
N LEU A 90 6.17 -15.82 -5.77
CA LEU A 90 5.94 -14.91 -4.66
C LEU A 90 6.42 -13.49 -4.99
N MET A 91 7.57 -13.35 -5.65
CA MET A 91 8.05 -12.05 -6.11
C MET A 91 7.12 -11.38 -7.12
N HIS A 92 6.50 -12.13 -8.03
CA HIS A 92 5.50 -11.60 -8.95
C HIS A 92 4.22 -11.15 -8.24
N LEU A 93 3.75 -11.91 -7.24
CA LEU A 93 2.62 -11.50 -6.39
C LEU A 93 2.95 -10.24 -5.56
N CYS A 94 4.15 -10.18 -5.00
CA CYS A 94 4.62 -8.98 -4.31
C CYS A 94 4.71 -7.79 -5.27
N GLY A 95 5.25 -7.99 -6.48
CA GLY A 95 5.31 -6.98 -7.54
C GLY A 95 3.93 -6.48 -7.95
N GLY A 96 2.95 -7.36 -8.17
CA GLY A 96 1.58 -6.96 -8.46
C GLY A 96 0.94 -6.13 -7.35
N THR A 97 1.19 -6.49 -6.09
CA THR A 97 0.69 -5.74 -4.93
C THR A 97 1.37 -4.37 -4.80
N VAL A 98 2.71 -4.33 -4.87
CA VAL A 98 3.50 -3.09 -4.79
C VAL A 98 3.17 -2.17 -5.96
N PHE A 99 3.07 -2.69 -7.18
CA PHE A 99 2.93 -1.88 -8.39
C PHE A 99 1.50 -1.70 -8.90
N GLY A 100 0.53 -2.45 -8.42
CA GLY A 100 -0.89 -2.24 -8.71
C GLY A 100 -1.64 -1.55 -7.58
N VAL A 101 -1.44 -2.01 -6.34
CA VAL A 101 -2.22 -1.55 -5.17
C VAL A 101 -1.48 -0.46 -4.40
N LEU A 102 -0.23 -0.70 -4.01
CA LEU A 102 0.55 0.20 -3.14
C LEU A 102 1.34 1.27 -3.89
N THR A 103 1.39 1.20 -5.22
CA THR A 103 2.22 2.11 -6.02
C THR A 103 1.75 3.54 -5.91
N ILE A 104 2.68 4.39 -6.31
CA ILE A 104 2.95 5.62 -5.65
C ILE A 104 1.76 6.60 -5.68
N TRP A 105 1.16 6.70 -4.49
CA TRP A 105 0.62 7.89 -3.82
C TRP A 105 -0.76 8.41 -4.24
N GLY A 106 -1.40 9.01 -3.22
CA GLY A 106 -2.82 9.30 -3.06
C GLY A 106 -3.57 9.97 -4.20
N TYR A 107 -2.90 10.45 -5.24
CA TYR A 107 -3.52 10.93 -6.48
C TYR A 107 -4.44 9.93 -7.14
N ARG A 108 -4.29 8.65 -6.83
CA ARG A 108 -5.12 7.56 -7.35
C ARG A 108 -6.50 7.50 -6.75
N THR A 109 -6.70 8.20 -5.63
CA THR A 109 -7.99 8.22 -4.98
C THR A 109 -8.85 9.27 -5.65
N ARG A 110 -10.08 8.88 -5.97
CA ARG A 110 -11.16 9.83 -6.28
C ARG A 110 -11.25 10.97 -5.26
N LEU A 111 -10.74 10.78 -4.04
CA LEU A 111 -10.55 11.81 -3.02
C LEU A 111 -9.80 13.06 -3.54
N TYR A 112 -8.80 12.93 -4.41
CA TYR A 112 -8.13 14.11 -4.99
C TYR A 112 -9.01 14.84 -6.00
N THR A 113 -9.84 14.11 -6.75
CA THR A 113 -10.83 14.71 -7.66
C THR A 113 -11.90 15.45 -6.88
N ASP A 114 -12.34 14.89 -5.76
CA ASP A 114 -13.46 15.40 -4.95
C ASP A 114 -13.02 16.52 -3.99
N CYS A 115 -11.87 16.36 -3.31
CA CYS A 115 -11.37 17.31 -2.30
C CYS A 115 -10.24 18.22 -2.79
N GLY A 116 -9.75 18.02 -4.02
CA GLY A 116 -8.63 18.78 -4.57
C GLY A 116 -7.33 18.60 -3.77
N PRO A 117 -6.46 19.62 -3.70
CA PRO A 117 -5.21 19.58 -2.94
C PRO A 117 -5.40 19.28 -1.45
N ARG A 118 -6.60 19.44 -0.89
CA ARG A 118 -6.88 19.13 0.53
C ARG A 118 -6.81 17.64 0.82
N ALA A 119 -7.01 16.79 -0.19
CA ALA A 119 -6.95 15.32 -0.06
C ALA A 119 -5.60 14.83 0.48
N ILE A 120 -4.51 15.58 0.25
CA ILE A 120 -3.18 15.26 0.75
C ILE A 120 -3.11 15.14 2.27
N ARG A 121 -4.03 15.79 3.00
CA ARG A 121 -4.12 15.71 4.47
C ARG A 121 -4.54 14.34 4.97
N SER A 122 -5.20 13.55 4.14
CA SER A 122 -5.57 12.17 4.46
C SER A 122 -4.40 11.20 4.30
N PHE A 123 -3.30 11.65 3.69
CA PHE A 123 -2.08 10.87 3.50
C PHE A 123 -1.03 11.31 4.53
N GLY A 124 -0.33 10.32 5.10
CA GLY A 124 0.72 10.56 6.09
C GLY A 124 0.41 10.13 7.52
N GLY A 125 -0.66 9.35 7.73
CA GLY A 125 -0.82 8.58 8.97
C GLY A 125 0.18 7.43 9.08
N PHE A 126 0.25 6.81 10.26
CA PHE A 126 1.13 5.67 10.59
C PHE A 126 1.12 4.55 9.53
N GLY A 127 -0.06 4.17 9.02
CA GLY A 127 -0.19 3.14 7.98
C GLY A 127 0.53 3.46 6.67
N THR A 128 0.79 4.74 6.36
CA THR A 128 1.61 5.12 5.19
C THR A 128 3.08 4.74 5.40
N HIS A 129 3.62 4.97 6.60
CA HIS A 129 5.01 4.62 6.93
C HIS A 129 5.21 3.10 6.91
N LEU A 130 4.26 2.35 7.47
CA LEU A 130 4.32 0.89 7.48
C LEU A 130 4.31 0.32 6.06
N ARG A 131 3.43 0.81 5.18
CA ARG A 131 3.39 0.39 3.77
C ARG A 131 4.68 0.71 3.01
N LEU A 132 5.28 1.87 3.26
CA LEU A 132 6.59 2.22 2.70
C LEU A 132 7.69 1.29 3.21
N ALA A 133 7.69 0.95 4.50
CA ALA A 133 8.64 0.00 5.09
C ALA A 133 8.52 -1.39 4.48
N ILE A 134 7.28 -1.90 4.32
CA ILE A 134 7.01 -3.21 3.70
C ILE A 134 7.47 -3.20 2.23
N SER A 135 7.12 -2.15 1.47
CA SER A 135 7.53 -2.03 0.05
C SER A 135 9.05 -1.95 -0.11
N LEU A 136 9.73 -1.27 0.82
CA LEU A 136 11.19 -1.25 0.90
C LEU A 136 11.75 -2.66 1.18
N GLY A 137 11.20 -3.36 2.17
CA GLY A 137 11.60 -4.74 2.50
C GLY A 137 11.45 -5.69 1.32
N VAL A 138 10.31 -5.65 0.62
CA VAL A 138 10.08 -6.42 -0.62
C VAL A 138 11.07 -6.05 -1.72
N SER A 139 11.41 -4.77 -1.87
CA SER A 139 12.36 -4.34 -2.90
C SER A 139 13.80 -4.80 -2.61
N ILE A 140 14.20 -4.77 -1.32
CA ILE A 140 15.50 -5.29 -0.88
C ILE A 140 15.56 -6.81 -1.07
N TYR A 141 14.53 -7.53 -0.65
CA TYR A 141 14.45 -8.98 -0.85
C TYR A 141 14.46 -9.33 -2.35
N GLY A 142 13.68 -8.62 -3.16
CA GLY A 142 13.67 -8.80 -4.61
C GLY A 142 15.03 -8.56 -5.24
N LEU A 143 15.75 -7.51 -4.81
CA LEU A 143 17.12 -7.27 -5.27
C LEU A 143 18.04 -8.44 -4.93
N TRP A 144 17.97 -8.95 -3.70
CA TRP A 144 18.74 -10.13 -3.31
C TRP A 144 18.35 -11.37 -4.12
N PHE A 145 17.05 -11.64 -4.30
CA PHE A 145 16.53 -12.77 -5.05
C PHE A 145 17.05 -12.78 -6.49
N TRP A 146 16.96 -11.65 -7.19
CA TRP A 146 17.41 -11.56 -8.58
C TRP A 146 18.93 -11.57 -8.73
N LEU A 147 19.70 -11.10 -7.73
CA LEU A 147 21.16 -11.14 -7.80
C LEU A 147 21.75 -12.51 -7.43
N TYR A 148 21.18 -13.17 -6.42
CA TYR A 148 21.76 -14.37 -5.80
C TYR A 148 20.76 -15.53 -5.67
N GLY A 149 19.52 -15.23 -5.27
CA GLY A 149 18.49 -16.24 -5.03
C GLY A 149 18.22 -17.16 -6.23
N VAL A 150 18.12 -16.60 -7.43
CA VAL A 150 17.80 -17.33 -8.66
C VAL A 150 18.94 -18.24 -9.14
N SER A 151 20.21 -17.94 -8.83
CA SER A 151 21.34 -18.72 -9.38
C SER A 151 22.10 -19.56 -8.37
N GLU A 152 22.13 -19.17 -7.11
CA GLU A 152 23.13 -19.70 -6.17
C GLU A 152 22.56 -20.09 -4.81
N SER A 153 21.49 -19.44 -4.34
CA SER A 153 21.10 -19.54 -2.92
C SER A 153 19.85 -20.37 -2.63
N LEU A 154 18.95 -20.54 -3.60
CA LEU A 154 17.70 -21.29 -3.43
C LEU A 154 17.77 -22.63 -4.14
N ILE A 155 17.04 -23.61 -3.59
CA ILE A 155 16.97 -24.98 -4.11
C ILE A 155 16.41 -24.95 -5.54
N VAL A 156 17.16 -25.58 -6.44
CA VAL A 156 16.74 -25.83 -7.83
C VAL A 156 15.86 -27.06 -7.82
N LEU A 157 14.67 -26.95 -8.40
CA LEU A 157 13.72 -28.05 -8.47
C LEU A 157 14.30 -29.20 -9.35
N GLY A 158 14.17 -30.45 -8.90
CA GLY A 158 14.79 -31.60 -9.58
C GLY A 158 16.31 -31.71 -9.40
N SER A 159 16.92 -30.86 -8.56
CA SER A 159 18.31 -31.05 -8.14
C SER A 159 18.43 -32.17 -7.08
N PRO A 160 19.63 -32.74 -6.86
CA PRO A 160 19.84 -33.73 -5.80
C PRO A 160 19.58 -33.21 -4.38
N GLU A 161 19.49 -31.90 -4.20
CA GLU A 161 19.19 -31.24 -2.92
C GLU A 161 17.68 -31.06 -2.71
N ASP A 162 16.87 -31.33 -3.73
CA ASP A 162 15.41 -31.29 -3.66
C ASP A 162 14.92 -32.42 -2.73
N THR A 163 14.25 -32.03 -1.64
CA THR A 163 13.79 -32.97 -0.60
C THR A 163 12.40 -33.54 -0.87
N ALA A 164 11.82 -33.25 -2.05
CA ALA A 164 10.50 -33.76 -2.43
C ALA A 164 10.45 -35.29 -2.33
N GLU A 165 9.33 -35.82 -1.82
CA GLU A 165 9.14 -37.27 -1.68
C GLU A 165 9.16 -37.99 -3.03
N GLU A 166 8.67 -37.31 -4.07
CA GLU A 166 8.71 -37.78 -5.46
C GLU A 166 9.81 -37.05 -6.24
N LEU A 167 10.66 -37.83 -6.91
CA LEU A 167 11.79 -37.29 -7.65
C LEU A 167 11.29 -36.50 -8.86
N ASN A 168 11.43 -35.17 -8.81
CA ASN A 168 11.12 -34.27 -9.92
C ASN A 168 11.97 -34.62 -11.17
N ASP A 169 11.37 -34.46 -12.35
CA ASP A 169 12.07 -34.65 -13.62
C ASP A 169 13.24 -33.64 -13.74
N PRO A 170 14.43 -34.03 -14.25
CA PRO A 170 15.53 -33.08 -14.48
C PRO A 170 15.14 -31.87 -15.35
N GLU A 171 14.10 -31.96 -16.19
CA GLU A 171 13.58 -30.81 -16.93
C GLU A 171 13.02 -29.69 -16.04
N CYS A 172 12.58 -30.01 -14.81
CA CYS A 172 12.11 -29.04 -13.81
C CYS A 172 13.23 -28.10 -13.30
N SER A 173 14.51 -28.43 -13.56
CA SER A 173 15.65 -27.60 -13.16
C SER A 173 15.76 -26.29 -13.94
N ILE A 174 15.09 -26.18 -15.09
CA ILE A 174 15.13 -24.97 -15.93
C ILE A 174 13.96 -24.05 -15.57
N LEU A 175 14.27 -22.97 -14.87
CA LEU A 175 13.26 -21.99 -14.47
C LEU A 175 12.91 -21.02 -15.60
N TYR A 176 11.62 -20.95 -15.93
CA TYR A 176 11.06 -19.99 -16.88
C TYR A 176 10.24 -18.91 -16.19
N THR A 177 10.16 -17.73 -16.79
CA THR A 177 9.27 -16.65 -16.38
C THR A 177 8.60 -16.02 -17.60
N PHE A 178 7.38 -15.52 -17.40
CA PHE A 178 6.69 -14.71 -18.41
C PHE A 178 7.06 -13.24 -18.25
N PHE A 179 7.48 -12.60 -19.35
CA PHE A 179 7.55 -11.13 -19.43
C PHE A 179 6.75 -10.57 -20.62
N PHE A 180 6.62 -11.37 -21.68
CA PHE A 180 5.77 -11.24 -22.88
C PHE A 180 5.97 -12.48 -23.78
N ALA A 181 7.06 -13.21 -23.55
CA ALA A 181 7.36 -14.53 -24.08
C ALA A 181 7.85 -15.45 -22.94
N LYS A 182 8.03 -16.74 -23.23
CA LYS A 182 8.72 -17.70 -22.36
C LYS A 182 10.20 -17.34 -22.30
N LEU A 183 10.67 -16.82 -21.17
CA LEU A 183 12.06 -16.44 -20.95
C LEU A 183 12.66 -17.28 -19.84
N ARG A 184 13.93 -17.64 -19.98
CA ARG A 184 14.70 -18.27 -18.91
C ARG A 184 14.98 -17.27 -17.79
N ALA A 185 14.60 -17.60 -16.55
CA ALA A 185 14.70 -16.70 -15.40
C ALA A 185 16.14 -16.41 -14.99
N ASP A 186 17.06 -17.35 -15.24
CA ASP A 186 18.51 -17.23 -15.04
C ASP A 186 19.22 -16.41 -16.15
N GLY A 187 18.50 -16.05 -17.22
CA GLY A 187 19.03 -15.30 -18.36
C GLY A 187 19.05 -13.77 -18.18
N GLY A 188 18.96 -13.04 -19.29
CA GLY A 188 19.00 -11.58 -19.31
C GLY A 188 17.90 -10.89 -18.47
N ILE A 189 16.76 -11.56 -18.30
CA ILE A 189 15.63 -11.05 -17.51
C ILE A 189 16.00 -10.85 -16.03
N ARG A 190 16.95 -11.64 -15.52
CA ARG A 190 17.51 -11.54 -14.17
C ARG A 190 18.08 -10.14 -13.91
N TYR A 191 18.93 -9.67 -14.81
CA TYR A 191 19.57 -8.36 -14.69
C TYR A 191 18.55 -7.23 -14.82
N TYR A 192 17.58 -7.37 -15.73
CA TYR A 192 16.50 -6.41 -15.88
C TYR A 192 15.72 -6.23 -14.56
N TYR A 193 15.23 -7.33 -13.97
CA TYR A 193 14.52 -7.25 -12.70
C TYR A 193 15.42 -6.82 -11.54
N GLY A 194 16.70 -7.21 -11.52
CA GLY A 194 17.68 -6.71 -10.56
C GLY A 194 17.80 -5.18 -10.58
N VAL A 195 17.90 -4.57 -11.77
CA VAL A 195 17.92 -3.10 -11.94
C VAL A 195 16.62 -2.47 -11.47
N VAL A 196 15.47 -3.04 -11.82
CA VAL A 196 14.16 -2.56 -11.38
C VAL A 196 14.04 -2.61 -9.85
N CYS A 197 14.43 -3.71 -9.21
CA CYS A 197 14.42 -3.86 -7.76
C CYS A 197 15.40 -2.89 -7.08
N ALA A 198 16.59 -2.66 -7.64
CA ALA A 198 17.54 -1.68 -7.13
C ALA A 198 16.97 -0.24 -7.17
N PHE A 199 16.35 0.14 -8.28
CA PHE A 199 15.67 1.42 -8.40
C PHE A 199 14.54 1.55 -7.36
N CYS A 200 13.75 0.49 -7.18
CA CYS A 200 12.66 0.48 -6.20
C CYS A 200 13.16 0.56 -4.76
N ALA A 201 14.22 -0.16 -4.42
CA ALA A 201 14.83 -0.11 -3.10
C ALA A 201 15.36 1.30 -2.80
N LEU A 202 16.06 1.93 -3.75
CA LEU A 202 16.52 3.31 -3.62
C LEU A 202 15.33 4.26 -3.45
N TRP A 203 14.33 4.14 -4.31
CA TRP A 203 13.16 5.00 -4.30
C TRP A 203 12.36 4.90 -2.99
N PHE A 204 11.97 3.69 -2.59
CA PHE A 204 11.25 3.46 -1.33
C PHE A 204 12.12 3.76 -0.12
N GLY A 205 13.44 3.59 -0.21
CA GLY A 205 14.38 3.97 0.84
C GLY A 205 14.39 5.48 1.09
N VAL A 206 14.55 6.27 0.04
CA VAL A 206 14.48 7.75 0.12
C VAL A 206 13.12 8.20 0.67
N MET A 207 12.03 7.63 0.13
CA MET A 207 10.67 7.91 0.60
C MET A 207 10.49 7.61 2.08
N PHE A 208 10.95 6.44 2.54
CA PHE A 208 10.85 6.02 3.92
C PHE A 208 11.63 6.95 4.84
N ILE A 209 12.88 7.31 4.49
CA ILE A 209 13.71 8.26 5.25
C ILE A 209 13.01 9.62 5.37
N VAL A 210 12.56 10.20 4.26
CA VAL A 210 11.85 11.50 4.26
C VAL A 210 10.59 11.43 5.11
N SER A 211 9.85 10.33 5.01
CA SER A 211 8.65 10.08 5.81
C SER A 211 8.98 9.99 7.31
N CYS A 212 10.03 9.27 7.70
CA CYS A 212 10.51 9.20 9.08
C CYS A 212 10.92 10.58 9.63
N ILE A 213 11.66 11.39 8.86
CA ILE A 213 12.03 12.75 9.24
C ILE A 213 10.79 13.62 9.46
N ALA A 214 9.82 13.56 8.54
CA ALA A 214 8.56 14.29 8.67
C ALA A 214 7.74 13.84 9.90
N GLY A 215 7.72 12.53 10.17
CA GLY A 215 7.10 11.96 11.36
C GLY A 215 7.75 12.45 12.65
N LEU A 216 9.08 12.45 12.73
CA LEU A 216 9.85 12.95 13.87
C LEU A 216 9.62 14.45 14.09
N ALA A 217 9.65 15.26 13.03
CA ALA A 217 9.37 16.69 13.11
C ALA A 217 7.94 16.97 13.60
N THR A 218 6.96 16.18 13.13
CA THR A 218 5.57 16.28 13.58
C THR A 218 5.44 15.89 15.05
N PHE A 219 6.10 14.82 15.47
CA PHE A 219 6.11 14.36 16.87
C PHE A 219 6.75 15.39 17.81
N GLN A 220 7.87 15.98 17.41
CA GLN A 220 8.52 17.07 18.16
C GLN A 220 7.60 18.29 18.29
N LYS A 221 6.93 18.68 17.20
CA LYS A 221 5.95 19.79 17.21
C LYS A 221 4.78 19.50 18.14
N ILE A 222 4.26 18.28 18.12
CA ILE A 222 3.20 17.83 19.03
C ILE A 222 3.68 17.91 20.49
N ARG A 223 4.90 17.44 20.77
CA ARG A 223 5.49 17.52 22.11
C ARG A 223 5.62 18.97 22.59
N SER A 224 6.11 19.87 21.75
CA SER A 224 6.20 21.30 22.10
C SER A 224 4.83 21.98 22.25
N LEU A 225 3.82 21.54 21.49
CA LEU A 225 2.46 22.07 21.61
C LEU A 225 1.74 21.53 22.83
N LYS A 226 2.08 20.33 23.31
CA LYS A 226 1.53 19.80 24.56
C LYS A 226 1.90 20.69 25.76
N GLU A 227 3.03 21.40 25.68
CA GLU A 227 3.44 22.40 26.68
C GLU A 227 2.62 23.70 26.59
N PHE A 228 2.05 24.01 25.42
CA PHE A 228 1.17 25.15 25.20
C PHE A 228 -0.26 24.66 24.96
N PHE A 229 -1.04 24.50 26.04
CA PHE A 229 -2.39 23.90 26.16
C PHE A 229 -3.49 24.34 25.14
N ASN A 230 -3.19 25.18 24.14
CA ASN A 230 -4.09 25.60 23.07
C ASN A 230 -3.92 24.75 21.81
N TRP A 231 -4.32 23.48 21.89
CA TRP A 231 -4.26 22.53 20.76
C TRP A 231 -5.33 22.79 19.67
N GLY A 232 -6.28 23.70 19.92
CA GLY A 232 -7.56 23.76 19.20
C GLY A 232 -7.58 24.40 17.81
N THR A 233 -6.64 25.28 17.44
CA THR A 233 -6.83 26.13 16.24
C THR A 233 -5.59 26.31 15.35
N GLY A 234 -4.51 25.58 15.62
CA GLY A 234 -3.26 25.73 14.89
C GLY A 234 -3.40 25.46 13.38
N ASN A 235 -3.17 26.50 12.57
CA ASN A 235 -3.08 26.47 11.12
C ASN A 235 -2.39 25.19 10.60
N ARG A 236 -3.19 24.20 10.17
CA ARG A 236 -2.68 23.01 9.50
C ARG A 236 -2.01 23.45 8.19
N VAL A 237 -0.74 23.05 8.04
CA VAL A 237 0.10 23.37 6.87
C VAL A 237 -0.69 23.13 5.59
N LYS A 238 -0.86 24.19 4.80
CA LYS A 238 -1.55 24.13 3.52
C LYS A 238 -0.56 23.62 2.49
N TYR A 239 -0.65 22.34 2.16
CA TYR A 239 0.11 21.77 1.04
C TYR A 239 -0.52 22.20 -0.28
N ALA A 240 0.27 22.87 -1.12
CA ALA A 240 -0.08 23.14 -2.50
C ALA A 240 0.90 22.35 -3.39
N THR A 241 0.38 21.35 -4.10
CA THR A 241 1.17 20.51 -5.02
C THR A 241 1.61 21.28 -6.27
N GLY A 242 0.92 22.39 -6.58
CA GLY A 242 1.19 23.22 -7.75
C GLY A 242 0.62 22.66 -9.06
N PHE A 243 -0.15 21.56 -9.02
CA PHE A 243 -0.83 21.03 -10.19
C PHE A 243 -2.14 21.78 -10.47
N THR A 244 -2.40 22.02 -11.74
CA THR A 244 -3.70 22.47 -12.23
C THR A 244 -4.72 21.33 -12.15
N ARG A 245 -6.01 21.67 -12.05
CA ARG A 245 -7.10 20.67 -12.03
C ARG A 245 -7.11 19.77 -13.27
N LYS A 246 -6.72 20.31 -14.44
CA LYS A 246 -6.64 19.57 -15.71
C LYS A 246 -5.51 18.53 -15.67
N GLU A 247 -4.30 18.94 -15.25
CA GLU A 247 -3.16 18.02 -15.08
C GLU A 247 -3.49 16.90 -14.09
N LEU A 248 -4.10 17.24 -12.96
CA LEU A 248 -4.50 16.27 -11.93
C LEU A 248 -5.49 15.23 -12.46
N LYS A 249 -6.49 15.67 -13.23
CA LYS A 249 -7.49 14.78 -13.84
C LYS A 249 -6.83 13.84 -14.86
N TRP A 250 -5.91 14.35 -15.68
CA TRP A 250 -5.17 13.54 -16.63
C TRP A 250 -4.29 12.48 -15.92
N MET A 251 -3.52 12.91 -14.91
CA MET A 251 -2.71 11.99 -14.09
C MET A 251 -3.56 10.91 -13.42
N PHE A 252 -4.71 11.28 -12.87
CA PHE A 252 -5.65 10.32 -12.26
C PHE A 252 -6.10 9.26 -13.27
N HIS A 253 -6.53 9.66 -14.47
CA HIS A 253 -6.97 8.72 -15.50
C HIS A 253 -5.82 7.81 -15.95
N PHE A 254 -4.64 8.38 -16.23
CA PHE A 254 -3.46 7.62 -16.62
C PHE A 254 -3.09 6.56 -15.57
N LEU A 255 -2.99 6.95 -14.30
CA LEU A 255 -2.67 6.03 -13.21
C LEU A 255 -3.76 4.98 -13.02
N ARG A 256 -5.03 5.36 -13.14
CA ARG A 256 -6.16 4.41 -13.03
C ARG A 256 -6.04 3.29 -14.06
N TYR A 257 -5.89 3.63 -15.34
CA TYR A 257 -5.79 2.62 -16.39
C TYR A 257 -4.47 1.84 -16.32
N GLY A 258 -3.35 2.53 -16.05
CA GLY A 258 -2.05 1.90 -15.88
C GLY A 258 -2.05 0.86 -14.77
N ASN A 259 -2.68 1.14 -13.62
CA ASN A 259 -2.79 0.19 -12.52
C ASN A 259 -3.64 -1.02 -12.86
N LEU A 260 -4.78 -0.81 -13.54
CA LEU A 260 -5.63 -1.94 -13.94
C LEU A 260 -4.87 -2.87 -14.90
N ILE A 261 -4.22 -2.29 -15.91
CA ILE A 261 -3.39 -3.04 -16.86
C ILE A 261 -2.29 -3.78 -16.12
N TRP A 262 -1.61 -3.11 -15.17
CA TRP A 262 -0.55 -3.73 -14.38
C TRP A 262 -1.06 -4.90 -13.53
N LEU A 263 -2.19 -4.75 -12.83
CA LEU A 263 -2.79 -5.82 -12.03
C LEU A 263 -3.14 -7.05 -12.87
N LEU A 264 -3.76 -6.83 -14.03
CA LEU A 264 -4.07 -7.89 -14.98
C LEU A 264 -2.79 -8.54 -15.52
N PHE A 265 -1.79 -7.74 -15.88
CA PHE A 265 -0.49 -8.22 -16.32
C PHE A 265 0.21 -9.06 -15.26
N SER A 266 0.19 -8.64 -13.99
CA SER A 266 0.78 -9.40 -12.89
C SER A 266 0.06 -10.74 -12.65
N ALA A 267 -1.27 -10.76 -12.68
CA ALA A 267 -2.03 -12.01 -12.57
C ALA A 267 -1.68 -12.96 -13.73
N VAL A 268 -1.72 -12.47 -14.98
CA VAL A 268 -1.31 -13.26 -16.16
C VAL A 268 0.13 -13.74 -16.04
N THR A 269 1.04 -12.90 -15.56
CA THR A 269 2.45 -13.26 -15.37
C THR A 269 2.60 -14.43 -14.40
N VAL A 270 1.86 -14.43 -13.29
CA VAL A 270 1.86 -15.55 -12.33
C VAL A 270 1.30 -16.82 -12.97
N GLU A 271 0.11 -16.75 -13.56
CA GLU A 271 -0.54 -17.94 -14.15
C GLU A 271 0.29 -18.57 -15.28
N VAL A 272 0.81 -17.74 -16.18
CA VAL A 272 1.61 -18.21 -17.32
C VAL A 272 2.98 -18.70 -16.87
N THR A 273 3.59 -18.09 -15.84
CA THR A 273 4.85 -18.58 -15.26
C THR A 273 4.66 -19.96 -14.65
N LEU A 274 3.58 -20.20 -13.89
CA LEU A 274 3.29 -21.52 -13.33
C LEU A 274 3.08 -22.56 -14.44
N ASN A 275 2.32 -22.21 -15.48
CA ASN A 275 2.08 -23.09 -16.62
C ASN A 275 3.37 -23.41 -17.40
N PHE A 276 4.27 -22.43 -17.59
CA PHE A 276 5.54 -22.64 -18.29
C PHE A 276 6.53 -23.56 -17.58
N ASN A 277 6.36 -23.75 -16.27
CA ASN A 277 7.18 -24.60 -15.42
C ASN A 277 6.44 -25.85 -14.95
N HIS A 278 5.30 -26.19 -15.56
CA HIS A 278 4.56 -27.43 -15.29
C HIS A 278 4.16 -27.63 -13.82
N VAL A 279 3.99 -26.55 -13.05
CA VAL A 279 3.54 -26.58 -11.65
C VAL A 279 2.01 -26.65 -11.60
N ASN A 280 1.46 -27.76 -12.08
CA ASN A 280 0.01 -27.92 -12.25
C ASN A 280 -0.73 -28.21 -10.94
N GLY A 281 -0.03 -28.71 -9.91
CA GLY A 281 -0.62 -29.04 -8.61
C GLY A 281 -1.30 -27.86 -7.92
N VAL A 282 -0.77 -26.63 -8.12
CA VAL A 282 -1.36 -25.42 -7.52
C VAL A 282 -2.50 -24.81 -8.34
N LEU A 283 -2.76 -25.29 -9.56
CA LEU A 283 -3.76 -24.71 -10.47
C LEU A 283 -5.20 -25.15 -10.15
N GLY A 284 -5.41 -26.03 -9.16
CA GLY A 284 -6.74 -26.56 -8.83
C GLY A 284 -7.24 -27.58 -9.84
N GLY A 285 -6.33 -28.40 -10.37
CA GLY A 285 -6.65 -29.49 -11.29
C GLY A 285 -7.52 -30.57 -10.66
N ARG A 286 -7.92 -31.53 -11.50
CA ARG A 286 -8.81 -32.65 -11.12
C ARG A 286 -8.15 -33.67 -10.17
N HIS A 287 -6.84 -33.60 -9.99
CA HIS A 287 -6.08 -34.42 -9.05
C HIS A 287 -6.10 -33.76 -7.66
N ASP A 288 -6.31 -34.57 -6.62
CA ASP A 288 -6.85 -34.21 -5.31
C ASP A 288 -6.02 -33.22 -4.44
N ASP A 289 -4.88 -32.75 -4.92
CA ASP A 289 -3.94 -31.94 -4.11
C ASP A 289 -4.23 -30.43 -4.17
N GLY A 290 -5.04 -29.99 -5.13
CA GLY A 290 -5.43 -28.59 -5.32
C GLY A 290 -6.63 -28.14 -4.47
N GLN A 291 -7.03 -28.92 -3.47
CA GLN A 291 -8.26 -28.66 -2.72
C GLN A 291 -8.15 -27.37 -1.89
N LEU A 292 -9.14 -26.47 -2.04
CA LEU A 292 -9.36 -25.27 -1.22
C LEU A 292 -9.62 -25.56 0.27
N GLN A 293 -9.54 -26.82 0.70
CA GLN A 293 -9.87 -27.25 2.06
C GLN A 293 -8.76 -26.90 3.07
N LEU A 294 -7.52 -26.73 2.62
CA LEU A 294 -6.41 -26.35 3.50
C LEU A 294 -6.65 -24.94 4.08
N PRO A 295 -6.55 -24.75 5.42
CA PRO A 295 -6.75 -23.45 6.04
C PRO A 295 -5.83 -22.35 5.47
N SER A 296 -4.60 -22.72 5.08
CA SER A 296 -3.62 -21.84 4.43
C SER A 296 -4.13 -21.26 3.10
N GLN A 297 -4.98 -21.98 2.38
CA GLN A 297 -5.59 -21.54 1.12
C GLN A 297 -6.96 -20.88 1.33
N LEU A 298 -7.80 -21.47 2.20
CA LEU A 298 -9.16 -21.01 2.44
C LEU A 298 -9.19 -19.61 3.08
N LEU A 299 -8.32 -19.35 4.05
CA LEU A 299 -8.32 -18.08 4.78
C LEU A 299 -7.99 -16.88 3.86
N PRO A 300 -6.90 -16.89 3.07
CA PRO A 300 -6.63 -15.83 2.11
C PRO A 300 -7.74 -15.64 1.09
N PHE A 301 -8.31 -16.75 0.59
CA PHE A 301 -9.44 -16.71 -0.35
C PHE A 301 -10.64 -15.98 0.24
N LEU A 302 -11.09 -16.37 1.44
CA LEU A 302 -12.24 -15.76 2.11
C LEU A 302 -11.98 -14.29 2.45
N ILE A 303 -10.80 -13.95 2.95
CA ILE A 303 -10.43 -12.55 3.25
C ILE A 303 -10.50 -11.71 1.98
N GLY A 304 -9.91 -12.18 0.88
CA GLY A 304 -9.94 -11.48 -0.40
C GLY A 304 -11.35 -11.34 -0.96
N LEU A 305 -12.12 -12.42 -0.97
CA LEU A 305 -13.49 -12.46 -1.46
C LEU A 305 -14.41 -11.54 -0.66
N PHE A 306 -14.39 -11.60 0.68
CA PHE A 306 -15.23 -10.74 1.51
C PHE A 306 -14.82 -9.27 1.42
N THR A 307 -13.53 -8.97 1.29
CA THR A 307 -13.04 -7.60 1.05
C THR A 307 -13.59 -7.05 -0.28
N PHE A 308 -13.57 -7.88 -1.33
CA PHE A 308 -14.14 -7.54 -2.63
C PHE A 308 -15.66 -7.34 -2.58
N LEU A 309 -16.41 -8.29 -1.99
CA LEU A 309 -17.86 -8.20 -1.84
C LEU A 309 -18.29 -6.98 -0.99
N ARG A 310 -17.57 -6.71 0.10
CA ARG A 310 -17.78 -5.50 0.92
C ARG A 310 -17.63 -4.23 0.09
N THR A 311 -16.60 -4.17 -0.74
CA THR A 311 -16.36 -3.00 -1.61
C THR A 311 -17.49 -2.81 -2.62
N ILE A 312 -17.97 -3.90 -3.25
CA ILE A 312 -19.14 -3.86 -4.17
C ILE A 312 -20.39 -3.41 -3.42
N TYR A 313 -20.65 -3.95 -2.23
CA TYR A 313 -21.81 -3.60 -1.43
C TYR A 313 -21.86 -2.10 -1.11
N PHE A 314 -20.77 -1.51 -0.63
CA PHE A 314 -20.72 -0.08 -0.33
C PHE A 314 -20.82 0.78 -1.59
N LEU A 315 -20.28 0.32 -2.72
CA LEU A 315 -20.43 1.01 -4.00
C LEU A 315 -21.91 1.04 -4.42
N ALA A 316 -22.60 -0.10 -4.37
CA ALA A 316 -24.02 -0.19 -4.69
C ALA A 316 -24.88 0.66 -3.74
N LYS A 317 -24.57 0.63 -2.44
CA LYS A 317 -25.23 1.46 -1.42
C LYS A 317 -25.07 2.95 -1.71
N GLN A 318 -23.86 3.40 -2.03
CA GLN A 318 -23.61 4.81 -2.37
C GLN A 318 -24.39 5.25 -3.62
N GLU A 319 -24.50 4.39 -4.62
CA GLU A 319 -25.29 4.69 -5.82
C GLU A 319 -26.78 4.79 -5.52
N PHE A 320 -27.31 3.88 -4.69
CA PHE A 320 -28.71 3.89 -4.25
C PHE A 320 -29.05 5.18 -3.47
N GLU A 321 -28.26 5.53 -2.46
CA GLU A 321 -28.43 6.76 -1.68
C GLU A 321 -28.30 8.02 -2.56
N SER A 322 -27.43 7.99 -3.58
CA SER A 322 -27.33 9.09 -4.53
C SER A 322 -28.56 9.23 -5.43
N LYS A 323 -29.22 8.13 -5.79
CA LYS A 323 -30.46 8.16 -6.60
C LYS A 323 -31.63 8.66 -5.76
N GLU A 324 -31.74 8.20 -4.52
CA GLU A 324 -32.78 8.65 -3.58
C GLU A 324 -32.71 10.16 -3.30
N LYS A 325 -31.51 10.69 -3.03
CA LYS A 325 -31.31 12.13 -2.83
C LYS A 325 -31.69 12.97 -4.06
N LYS A 326 -31.43 12.47 -5.27
CA LYS A 326 -31.85 13.14 -6.51
C LYS A 326 -33.37 13.13 -6.67
N ALA A 327 -34.03 12.01 -6.37
CA ALA A 327 -35.47 11.88 -6.44
C ALA A 327 -36.20 12.77 -5.42
N ILE A 328 -35.64 12.94 -4.20
CA ILE A 328 -36.17 13.87 -3.21
C ILE A 328 -36.00 15.32 -3.70
N LYS A 329 -34.81 15.69 -4.17
CA LYS A 329 -34.55 17.04 -4.68
C LYS A 329 -35.46 17.43 -5.85
N GLU A 330 -35.71 16.51 -6.78
CA GLU A 330 -36.61 16.72 -7.91
C GLU A 330 -38.07 16.90 -7.46
N LYS A 331 -38.51 16.18 -6.42
CA LYS A 331 -39.83 16.37 -5.81
C LYS A 331 -39.95 17.72 -5.13
N ASP A 332 -38.94 18.14 -4.38
CA ASP A 332 -38.93 19.44 -3.69
C ASP A 332 -38.97 20.59 -4.71
N GLU A 333 -38.15 20.52 -5.77
CA GLU A 333 -38.15 21.51 -6.88
C GLU A 333 -39.48 21.54 -7.66
N SER A 334 -40.20 20.42 -7.73
CA SER A 334 -41.51 20.37 -8.40
C SER A 334 -42.68 20.88 -7.54
N ASN A 335 -42.53 20.85 -6.21
CA ASN A 335 -43.55 21.31 -5.26
C ASN A 335 -43.39 22.76 -4.85
N GLU A 336 -42.22 23.37 -5.11
CA GLU A 336 -42.00 24.81 -5.01
C GLU A 336 -42.79 25.52 -6.13
N LYS A 337 -44.12 25.56 -5.97
CA LYS A 337 -44.97 26.51 -6.68
C LYS A 337 -44.41 27.91 -6.38
N PRO A 338 -44.38 28.84 -7.36
CA PRO A 338 -44.01 30.21 -7.10
C PRO A 338 -45.03 30.77 -6.09
N GLU A 339 -44.69 30.74 -4.81
CA GLU A 339 -45.41 31.48 -3.79
C GLU A 339 -45.13 32.95 -4.05
N ASP A 340 -46.20 33.66 -4.36
CA ASP A 340 -46.28 35.10 -4.55
C ASP A 340 -45.50 35.80 -3.44
N GLU A 341 -44.63 36.75 -3.81
CA GLU A 341 -43.72 37.49 -2.94
C GLU A 341 -44.45 38.10 -1.72
N GLY A 342 -44.51 37.37 -0.60
CA GLY A 342 -45.31 37.77 0.55
C GLY A 342 -44.79 37.21 1.87
N GLN A 343 -43.95 38.01 2.54
CA GLN A 343 -43.53 37.92 3.95
C GLN A 343 -42.58 36.79 4.37
N VAL A 344 -41.33 37.20 4.62
CA VAL A 344 -40.28 36.45 5.30
C VAL A 344 -40.64 36.25 6.77
N ILE A 345 -40.98 35.01 7.16
CA ILE A 345 -41.11 34.60 8.57
C ILE A 345 -39.89 33.73 8.94
N VAL A 346 -39.12 34.22 9.91
CA VAL A 346 -37.89 33.60 10.42
C VAL A 346 -38.26 32.39 11.29
N SER A 347 -37.96 31.17 10.83
CA SER A 347 -38.17 29.95 11.61
C SER A 347 -36.97 29.60 12.51
N PRO A 348 -37.20 29.13 13.76
CA PRO A 348 -36.16 28.86 14.73
C PRO A 348 -35.41 27.53 14.47
N MET A 349 -34.10 27.59 14.64
CA MET A 349 -33.14 26.53 14.34
C MET A 349 -33.14 25.44 15.44
N HIS A 350 -33.51 24.20 15.09
CA HIS A 350 -33.52 23.07 16.03
C HIS A 350 -32.21 22.28 15.94
N PHE A 351 -31.45 22.21 17.04
CA PHE A 351 -30.23 21.41 17.16
C PHE A 351 -30.53 19.97 17.60
N SER A 352 -29.90 18.98 16.97
CA SER A 352 -29.95 17.56 17.36
C SER A 352 -28.52 16.97 17.51
N PRO A 353 -28.17 16.23 18.59
CA PRO A 353 -26.78 16.03 18.98
C PRO A 353 -26.09 14.72 18.54
N SER A 354 -26.68 13.86 17.70
CA SER A 354 -26.20 12.45 17.56
C SER A 354 -25.60 12.02 16.22
N LYS A 355 -25.17 12.94 15.34
CA LYS A 355 -24.45 12.59 14.10
C LYS A 355 -23.11 13.32 13.99
N MET A 356 -22.02 12.60 14.24
CA MET A 356 -20.69 12.99 13.77
C MET A 356 -20.53 12.57 12.29
N GLU A 357 -21.47 12.99 11.44
CA GLU A 357 -21.20 13.09 10.01
C GLU A 357 -20.15 14.19 9.86
N PHE A 358 -19.09 13.97 9.08
CA PHE A 358 -18.27 15.09 8.59
C PHE A 358 -19.20 15.97 7.74
N GLY A 359 -19.83 16.95 8.38
CA GLY A 359 -20.85 17.80 7.81
C GLY A 359 -20.28 18.62 6.66
N PHE A 360 -20.40 18.08 5.45
CA PHE A 360 -20.13 18.77 4.19
C PHE A 360 -21.39 19.45 3.63
N ASN A 361 -22.53 19.38 4.32
CA ASN A 361 -23.82 19.89 3.84
C ASN A 361 -24.10 21.36 4.19
N GLY A 362 -23.25 22.02 4.99
CA GLY A 362 -23.18 23.47 5.00
C GLY A 362 -22.20 23.89 3.91
N GLY A 363 -22.70 24.43 2.79
CA GLY A 363 -21.84 25.15 1.86
C GLY A 363 -20.98 26.11 2.67
N PRO A 364 -19.63 26.02 2.61
CA PRO A 364 -18.81 26.86 3.46
C PRO A 364 -19.15 28.33 3.17
N PRO A 365 -19.33 29.17 4.20
CA PRO A 365 -19.52 30.61 4.00
C PRO A 365 -18.44 31.08 3.05
N ASP A 366 -18.83 31.78 1.97
CA ASP A 366 -18.01 32.16 0.81
C ASP A 366 -16.54 32.37 1.21
N LEU A 367 -15.77 31.29 1.16
CA LEU A 367 -14.38 31.34 1.52
C LEU A 367 -13.73 32.19 0.44
N PRO A 368 -12.97 33.23 0.81
CA PRO A 368 -12.41 34.18 -0.13
C PRO A 368 -11.77 33.42 -1.28
N ARG A 369 -12.25 33.76 -2.50
CA ARG A 369 -11.84 33.19 -3.78
C ARG A 369 -10.36 32.88 -3.72
N ALA A 370 -9.99 31.60 -3.81
CA ALA A 370 -8.64 31.09 -3.60
C ALA A 370 -7.62 31.56 -4.67
N ASP A 371 -7.96 32.57 -5.45
CA ASP A 371 -7.33 32.97 -6.70
C ASP A 371 -6.15 33.95 -6.49
N SER A 372 -5.91 34.45 -5.27
CA SER A 372 -4.87 35.46 -5.02
C SER A 372 -3.59 34.97 -4.34
N TYR A 373 -3.44 33.67 -4.07
CA TYR A 373 -2.11 33.16 -3.73
C TYR A 373 -1.29 33.13 -5.01
N HIS A 374 -0.32 34.04 -5.14
CA HIS A 374 0.71 33.97 -6.16
C HIS A 374 1.47 32.65 -6.01
N ILE A 375 0.97 31.61 -6.70
CA ILE A 375 1.66 30.34 -6.84
C ILE A 375 2.90 30.67 -7.67
N VAL A 376 4.03 30.87 -6.99
CA VAL A 376 5.34 30.97 -7.64
C VAL A 376 5.45 29.77 -8.57
N ALA A 377 5.55 30.03 -9.88
CA ALA A 377 5.57 29.01 -10.90
C ALA A 377 6.76 28.07 -10.65
N ARG A 378 6.49 26.89 -10.07
CA ARG A 378 7.49 25.85 -9.85
C ARG A 378 7.69 25.08 -11.16
N SER A 379 8.93 24.68 -11.42
CA SER A 379 9.23 23.81 -12.57
C SER A 379 8.40 22.53 -12.48
N LEU A 380 8.03 21.97 -13.64
CA LEU A 380 7.23 20.73 -13.71
C LEU A 380 7.87 19.59 -12.92
N VAL A 381 9.20 19.48 -12.96
CA VAL A 381 9.96 18.46 -12.23
C VAL A 381 9.79 18.61 -10.71
N VAL A 382 9.84 19.83 -10.17
CA VAL A 382 9.61 20.07 -8.74
C VAL A 382 8.15 19.81 -8.38
N ARG A 383 7.20 20.16 -9.25
CA ARG A 383 5.77 19.85 -9.03
C ARG A 383 5.52 18.34 -9.02
N LEU A 384 6.14 17.60 -9.95
CA LEU A 384 6.13 16.15 -9.95
C LEU A 384 6.81 15.60 -8.70
N LEU A 385 8.01 16.04 -8.34
CA LEU A 385 8.67 15.57 -7.13
C LEU A 385 7.85 15.84 -5.87
N VAL A 386 7.33 17.06 -5.66
CA VAL A 386 6.48 17.40 -4.49
C VAL A 386 5.15 16.68 -4.55
N GLY A 387 4.64 16.42 -5.76
CA GLY A 387 3.46 15.61 -5.93
C GLY A 387 3.72 14.20 -5.43
N TRP A 388 4.71 13.55 -6.02
CA TRP A 388 5.07 12.16 -5.75
C TRP A 388 5.65 11.96 -4.34
N LEU A 389 6.23 13.01 -3.73
CA LEU A 389 6.71 13.10 -2.35
C LEU A 389 5.99 14.25 -1.60
N PRO A 390 4.74 14.08 -1.14
CA PRO A 390 4.01 15.09 -0.35
C PRO A 390 4.81 15.65 0.82
N TRP A 391 5.62 14.80 1.45
CA TRP A 391 6.48 15.16 2.57
C TRP A 391 7.65 16.08 2.18
N LEU A 392 8.11 16.07 0.93
CA LEU A 392 9.06 17.10 0.46
C LEU A 392 8.44 18.49 0.56
N GLY A 393 7.11 18.61 0.50
CA GLY A 393 6.42 19.88 0.77
C GLY A 393 6.73 20.46 2.16
N LEU A 394 6.97 19.61 3.17
CA LEU A 394 7.39 20.05 4.51
C LEU A 394 8.86 20.49 4.55
N VAL A 395 9.71 19.83 3.77
CA VAL A 395 11.16 20.09 3.77
C VAL A 395 11.52 21.29 2.89
N VAL A 396 10.81 21.48 1.77
CA VAL A 396 11.06 22.55 0.77
C VAL A 396 10.45 23.88 1.21
N HIS A 397 9.42 23.85 2.05
CA HIS A 397 8.91 25.02 2.75
C HIS A 397 9.19 24.88 4.25
N PRO A 398 10.47 24.91 4.69
CA PRO A 398 10.72 25.28 6.06
C PRO A 398 10.30 26.75 6.10
N ASP A 399 9.08 27.01 6.57
CA ASP A 399 8.53 28.36 6.61
C ASP A 399 9.61 29.34 7.06
N THR A 400 9.54 30.54 6.49
CA THR A 400 10.26 31.75 6.84
C THR A 400 10.44 31.99 8.34
N ALA A 401 9.73 31.28 9.22
CA ALA A 401 9.98 31.15 10.66
C ALA A 401 11.34 30.54 11.05
N LEU A 402 11.85 29.50 10.36
CA LEU A 402 13.20 28.98 10.61
C LEU A 402 14.24 29.99 10.11
N LYS A 403 13.99 30.57 8.92
CA LYS A 403 14.78 31.67 8.38
C LYS A 403 14.74 32.92 9.25
N SER A 404 13.60 33.24 9.89
CA SER A 404 13.44 34.40 10.77
C SER A 404 13.97 34.16 12.17
N ARG A 405 13.93 32.91 12.66
CA ARG A 405 14.64 32.51 13.88
C ARG A 405 16.14 32.49 13.68
N LEU A 406 16.63 31.99 12.54
CA LEU A 406 18.05 32.06 12.18
C LEU A 406 18.48 33.50 11.94
N SER A 407 17.69 34.32 11.23
CA SER A 407 18.02 35.73 11.03
C SER A 407 17.97 36.50 12.36
N GLY A 408 16.99 36.24 13.23
CA GLY A 408 16.92 36.84 14.56
C GLY A 408 18.02 36.36 15.53
N LEU A 409 18.52 35.13 15.37
CA LEU A 409 19.69 34.63 16.10
C LEU A 409 21.00 35.24 15.57
N VAL A 410 21.10 35.47 14.27
CA VAL A 410 22.22 36.21 13.65
C VAL A 410 22.20 37.68 14.09
N GLU A 411 21.02 38.29 14.16
CA GLU A 411 20.81 39.68 14.57
C GLU A 411 21.05 39.90 16.09
N ARG A 412 20.81 38.88 16.93
CA ARG A 412 21.06 38.93 18.38
C ARG A 412 22.41 38.40 18.82
N GLY A 413 23.16 37.71 17.95
CA GLY A 413 24.29 36.88 18.36
C GLY A 413 25.66 37.22 17.78
N THR A 414 25.75 37.96 16.67
CA THR A 414 27.05 38.24 16.06
C THR A 414 27.17 39.71 15.72
N GLY A 415 27.93 40.46 16.52
CA GLY A 415 28.39 41.82 16.24
C GLY A 415 29.37 41.91 15.06
N LEU A 416 29.11 41.16 13.98
CA LEU A 416 29.83 41.26 12.71
C LEU A 416 28.98 42.10 11.76
N ALA A 417 29.39 43.35 11.61
CA ALA A 417 28.88 44.26 10.59
C ALA A 417 29.12 43.64 9.20
N ALA A 418 28.10 43.00 8.64
CA ALA A 418 28.11 42.56 7.26
C ALA A 418 27.67 43.71 6.35
N VAL A 419 28.56 44.04 5.42
CA VAL A 419 28.41 45.01 4.33
C VAL A 419 27.08 44.80 3.58
N SER A 420 26.33 45.89 3.44
CA SER A 420 25.06 46.00 2.72
C SER A 420 25.20 45.67 1.23
N PRO A 421 24.40 44.74 0.67
CA PRO A 421 24.14 44.71 -0.75
C PRO A 421 23.07 45.75 -1.10
N ARG A 422 23.35 46.51 -2.17
CA ARG A 422 22.52 47.57 -2.77
C ARG A 422 21.00 47.36 -2.65
N ASN A 423 20.38 48.35 -2.01
CA ASN A 423 18.96 48.62 -1.93
C ASN A 423 18.30 48.75 -3.31
N THR A 424 17.38 47.84 -3.64
CA THR A 424 16.26 48.08 -4.59
C THR A 424 14.89 47.65 -4.03
N GLY A 425 14.79 47.30 -2.75
CA GLY A 425 13.56 46.76 -2.14
C GLY A 425 12.77 47.70 -1.22
N MET A 426 13.35 48.79 -0.70
CA MET A 426 12.70 49.61 0.34
C MET A 426 11.48 50.43 -0.12
N ALA A 427 11.27 50.62 -1.43
CA ALA A 427 10.14 51.40 -1.93
C ALA A 427 8.79 50.66 -1.78
N ALA A 428 8.77 49.32 -1.82
CA ALA A 428 7.52 48.56 -1.75
C ALA A 428 6.98 48.43 -0.32
N ASP A 429 7.87 48.31 0.68
CA ASP A 429 7.47 48.18 2.08
C ASP A 429 7.00 49.52 2.69
N GLN A 430 7.59 50.65 2.28
CA GLN A 430 7.11 51.97 2.70
C GLN A 430 5.72 52.28 2.13
N GLN A 431 5.43 51.85 0.91
CA GLN A 431 4.12 52.07 0.29
C GLN A 431 3.03 51.25 1.00
N TYR A 432 3.34 50.03 1.46
CA TYR A 432 2.39 49.21 2.22
C TYR A 432 2.11 49.78 3.62
N HIS A 433 3.14 50.31 4.29
CA HIS A 433 2.98 50.94 5.60
C HIS A 433 2.18 52.24 5.54
N GLN A 434 2.36 53.05 4.48
CA GLN A 434 1.57 54.26 4.27
C GLN A 434 0.10 53.93 3.95
N GLN A 435 -0.16 52.90 3.14
CA GLN A 435 -1.51 52.48 2.80
C GLN A 435 -2.28 51.91 4.01
N PHE A 436 -1.59 51.21 4.92
CA PHE A 436 -2.17 50.72 6.16
C PHE A 436 -2.50 51.86 7.14
N GLN A 437 -1.63 52.88 7.23
CA GLN A 437 -1.91 54.04 8.08
C GLN A 437 -3.07 54.90 7.53
N GLN A 438 -3.17 55.06 6.21
CA GLN A 438 -4.31 55.73 5.58
C GLN A 438 -5.63 55.00 5.87
N TRP A 439 -5.64 53.66 5.75
CA TRP A 439 -6.84 52.86 6.02
C TRP A 439 -7.27 52.90 7.51
N SER A 440 -6.31 52.96 8.43
CA SER A 440 -6.59 53.09 9.87
C SER A 440 -7.10 54.47 10.28
N ALA A 441 -6.82 55.51 9.49
CA ALA A 441 -7.29 56.87 9.75
C ALA A 441 -8.73 57.10 9.24
N GLU A 442 -9.17 56.37 8.20
CA GLU A 442 -10.53 56.47 7.67
C GLU A 442 -11.59 55.71 8.50
N THR A 443 -11.17 54.84 9.43
CA THR A 443 -12.09 54.02 10.24
C THR A 443 -12.43 54.59 11.62
N GLN A 444 -11.99 55.80 11.95
CA GLN A 444 -12.39 56.50 13.18
C GLN A 444 -13.44 57.58 12.90
N THR A 445 -14.72 57.21 12.92
CA THR A 445 -15.82 58.15 13.12
C THR A 445 -16.02 58.41 14.63
N PRO A 446 -16.09 59.67 15.08
CA PRO A 446 -16.30 59.98 16.49
C PRO A 446 -17.80 60.00 16.82
N GLY A 447 -18.20 59.20 17.82
CA GLY A 447 -19.40 59.46 18.61
C GLY A 447 -20.39 58.31 18.70
N GLN A 448 -20.31 57.52 19.77
CA GLN A 448 -21.42 57.26 20.69
C GLN A 448 -20.97 56.32 21.80
N SER A 449 -20.91 56.86 23.01
CA SER A 449 -20.69 56.13 24.26
C SER A 449 -22.03 55.85 24.93
N THR A 450 -22.41 54.57 25.06
CA THR A 450 -23.25 54.08 26.15
C THR A 450 -22.92 52.62 26.45
N PRO A 451 -22.69 52.23 27.72
CA PRO A 451 -22.52 50.83 28.10
C PRO A 451 -23.88 50.22 28.43
N VAL A 452 -24.28 49.18 27.69
CA VAL A 452 -25.38 48.28 28.08
C VAL A 452 -24.78 47.08 28.81
N ALA A 453 -25.07 46.98 30.10
CA ALA A 453 -24.74 45.81 30.91
C ALA A 453 -25.66 44.63 30.54
N ILE A 454 -25.07 43.48 30.22
CA ILE A 454 -25.78 42.21 30.03
C ILE A 454 -25.47 41.33 31.25
N PRO A 455 -26.48 40.81 31.99
CA PRO A 455 -26.24 39.91 33.10
C PRO A 455 -25.88 38.51 32.58
N VAL A 456 -24.73 38.00 33.03
CA VAL A 456 -24.32 36.60 32.85
C VAL A 456 -25.00 35.77 33.94
N GLN A 457 -26.00 34.96 33.58
CA GLN A 457 -26.52 33.90 34.45
C GLN A 457 -25.56 32.70 34.41
N PHE A 458 -25.01 32.37 35.58
CA PHE A 458 -24.31 31.11 35.81
C PHE A 458 -25.33 29.97 35.86
N VAL A 459 -25.30 29.08 34.86
CA VAL A 459 -25.96 27.77 34.94
C VAL A 459 -24.99 26.79 35.59
N GLN A 460 -25.39 26.33 36.77
CA GLN A 460 -24.69 25.37 37.62
C GLN A 460 -24.74 23.98 36.94
N ALA A 461 -23.58 23.47 36.51
CA ALA A 461 -23.48 22.14 35.91
C ALA A 461 -23.74 21.06 36.96
N GLY A 462 -24.75 20.24 36.70
CA GLY A 462 -25.14 19.09 37.49
C GLY A 462 -24.10 17.96 37.48
N GLN A 463 -24.21 17.13 38.51
CA GLN A 463 -23.36 15.99 38.84
C GLN A 463 -23.24 14.96 37.70
N PRO A 464 -22.10 14.24 37.59
CA PRO A 464 -21.95 13.16 36.64
C PRO A 464 -22.77 11.93 37.06
N GLY A 465 -23.82 11.63 36.28
CA GLY A 465 -24.57 10.39 36.38
C GLY A 465 -23.73 9.20 35.91
N HIS A 466 -23.67 8.16 36.75
CA HIS A 466 -23.14 6.85 36.41
C HIS A 466 -23.91 6.24 35.24
N TYR A 467 -23.21 5.96 34.15
CA TYR A 467 -23.72 5.14 33.05
C TYR A 467 -23.10 3.74 33.16
N THR A 468 -23.91 2.77 33.51
CA THR A 468 -23.63 1.33 33.40
C THR A 468 -23.91 0.87 31.97
N PRO A 469 -22.98 0.20 31.28
CA PRO A 469 -23.30 -0.47 30.02
C PRO A 469 -24.00 -1.82 30.29
N PRO A 470 -24.92 -2.26 29.41
CA PRO A 470 -25.55 -3.57 29.55
C PRO A 470 -24.55 -4.67 29.18
N MET A 471 -24.31 -5.57 30.13
CA MET A 471 -23.74 -6.90 29.87
C MET A 471 -24.77 -7.76 29.15
N ASN A 472 -24.41 -8.30 27.98
CA ASN A 472 -24.67 -9.70 27.65
C ASN A 472 -23.96 -10.12 26.35
N ALA A 473 -23.12 -11.15 26.50
CA ALA A 473 -23.08 -12.39 25.71
C ALA A 473 -21.66 -12.79 25.26
N GLY A 474 -21.26 -14.00 25.66
CA GLY A 474 -20.36 -14.84 24.87
C GLY A 474 -18.91 -14.94 25.35
N VAL A 475 -18.70 -15.54 26.51
CA VAL A 475 -17.40 -16.13 26.87
C VAL A 475 -17.20 -17.39 26.03
N PHE A 476 -16.21 -17.38 25.13
CA PHE A 476 -15.49 -18.58 24.70
C PHE A 476 -14.01 -18.21 24.57
N ALA A 477 -13.24 -18.61 25.58
CA ALA A 477 -11.83 -18.95 25.43
C ALA A 477 -11.75 -20.49 25.35
N PRO A 478 -10.71 -21.07 24.72
CA PRO A 478 -9.48 -21.19 25.48
C PRO A 478 -8.21 -20.83 24.70
N THR A 479 -7.32 -20.16 25.42
CA THR A 479 -5.87 -20.19 25.22
C THR A 479 -5.34 -21.61 25.38
N ALA A 480 -4.68 -22.14 24.35
CA ALA A 480 -3.74 -23.24 24.50
C ALA A 480 -2.32 -22.65 24.53
N GLN A 481 -1.70 -22.68 25.71
CA GLN A 481 -0.27 -22.52 25.89
C GLN A 481 0.43 -23.80 25.39
N TYR A 482 1.26 -23.68 24.37
CA TYR A 482 2.23 -24.72 24.02
C TYR A 482 3.44 -24.62 24.95
N SER A 483 3.69 -25.69 25.70
CA SER A 483 4.91 -25.90 26.47
C SER A 483 5.71 -27.03 25.79
N PRO A 484 7.02 -26.86 25.48
CA PRO A 484 7.77 -27.86 24.74
C PRO A 484 8.60 -28.73 25.69
N THR A 485 8.02 -29.82 26.20
CA THR A 485 8.79 -30.94 26.77
C THR A 485 7.98 -32.22 26.68
N GLY A 486 8.29 -33.08 25.71
CA GLY A 486 7.74 -34.43 25.60
C GLY A 486 8.62 -35.28 24.71
N GLN A 487 9.34 -36.23 25.32
CA GLN A 487 10.17 -37.22 24.64
C GLN A 487 9.34 -38.13 23.71
N PRO A 488 9.95 -38.70 22.65
CA PRO A 488 9.25 -39.60 21.74
C PRO A 488 9.03 -40.97 22.40
N GLY A 489 7.75 -41.31 22.61
CA GLY A 489 7.32 -42.65 22.95
C GLY A 489 7.35 -43.54 21.71
N HIS A 490 8.14 -44.61 21.78
CA HIS A 490 8.14 -45.72 20.84
C HIS A 490 6.74 -46.35 20.75
N PHE A 491 6.16 -46.35 19.54
CA PHE A 491 5.03 -47.21 19.19
C PHE A 491 5.54 -48.31 18.25
N THR A 492 5.60 -49.53 18.77
CA THR A 492 5.84 -50.76 18.00
C THR A 492 4.51 -51.27 17.41
N PRO A 493 4.41 -51.49 16.09
CA PRO A 493 3.29 -52.23 15.51
C PRO A 493 3.45 -53.75 15.73
N PRO A 494 2.35 -54.52 15.70
CA PRO A 494 2.33 -55.92 16.07
C PRO A 494 2.97 -56.84 15.02
N THR A 495 3.64 -57.84 15.57
CA THR A 495 4.40 -58.94 14.98
C THR A 495 3.60 -59.74 13.94
N ALA A 496 4.12 -59.85 12.72
CA ALA A 496 3.75 -60.89 11.75
C ALA A 496 4.70 -62.11 11.91
N PRO A 497 4.24 -63.34 11.64
CA PRO A 497 4.99 -64.55 11.97
C PRO A 497 6.15 -64.83 11.01
N ALA A 498 7.18 -65.43 11.60
CA ALA A 498 8.48 -65.75 11.06
C ALA A 498 8.46 -66.59 9.77
N GLN A 499 9.27 -66.18 8.79
CA GLN A 499 9.84 -67.08 7.79
C GLN A 499 11.35 -67.19 7.98
N PHE A 500 11.78 -68.44 8.00
CA PHE A 500 13.12 -68.96 8.22
C PHE A 500 14.10 -68.48 7.14
N VAL A 501 15.29 -68.03 7.55
CA VAL A 501 16.50 -67.93 6.72
C VAL A 501 17.63 -68.67 7.45
N PRO A 502 18.36 -69.60 6.80
CA PRO A 502 19.60 -70.13 7.36
C PRO A 502 20.82 -69.29 6.95
N HIS A 503 21.73 -69.15 7.91
CA HIS A 503 22.98 -68.37 7.89
C HIS A 503 24.20 -69.13 7.33
N ALA A 504 25.26 -68.33 7.08
CA ALA A 504 26.69 -68.62 6.86
C ALA A 504 27.10 -68.88 5.39
N GLY A 505 27.97 -68.12 4.69
CA GLY A 505 29.21 -67.38 5.02
C GLY A 505 30.46 -68.21 4.58
N PRO A 506 31.69 -67.69 4.32
CA PRO A 506 32.19 -66.30 4.18
C PRO A 506 33.28 -66.08 3.05
N TYR A 507 33.82 -64.84 3.00
CA TYR A 507 35.09 -64.34 2.38
C TYR A 507 35.18 -64.04 0.86
N ALA A 508 35.34 -62.74 0.52
CA ALA A 508 36.58 -62.13 -0.01
C ALA A 508 36.34 -60.69 -0.54
N GLN A 509 37.20 -59.75 -0.14
CA GLN A 509 37.46 -58.44 -0.77
C GLN A 509 38.90 -58.47 -1.35
N PRO A 510 39.42 -57.45 -2.07
CA PRO A 510 38.81 -56.35 -2.85
C PRO A 510 39.38 -56.26 -4.29
N GLY A 511 38.74 -55.51 -5.19
CA GLY A 511 39.32 -55.22 -6.52
C GLY A 511 38.71 -54.00 -7.20
N SER A 512 39.48 -52.92 -7.29
CA SER A 512 39.28 -51.76 -8.20
C SER A 512 40.62 -51.00 -8.26
N PRO A 513 40.89 -50.17 -9.28
CA PRO A 513 40.43 -50.19 -10.67
C PRO A 513 41.62 -50.06 -11.68
N GLY A 514 41.43 -50.51 -12.92
CA GLY A 514 42.37 -50.26 -14.02
C GLY A 514 41.71 -49.44 -15.13
N TYR A 515 42.10 -48.17 -15.27
CA TYR A 515 41.87 -47.38 -16.48
C TYR A 515 43.18 -47.28 -17.28
N PRO A 516 43.18 -47.51 -18.60
CA PRO A 516 44.36 -47.35 -19.44
C PRO A 516 44.53 -45.90 -19.90
N ALA A 517 45.80 -45.49 -20.04
CA ALA A 517 46.25 -44.21 -20.56
C ALA A 517 45.92 -44.02 -22.06
N PRO A 518 45.72 -42.78 -22.53
CA PRO A 518 45.66 -42.47 -23.96
C PRO A 518 47.07 -42.27 -24.54
N ASN A 519 47.40 -43.04 -25.57
CA ASN A 519 48.55 -42.82 -26.42
C ASN A 519 48.39 -41.55 -27.25
N GLY A 520 49.45 -40.75 -27.28
CA GLY A 520 49.58 -39.61 -28.19
C GLY A 520 49.82 -40.05 -29.62
N HIS A 521 49.26 -39.27 -30.55
CA HIS A 521 49.77 -39.13 -31.91
C HIS A 521 49.95 -37.64 -32.21
N THR A 522 51.20 -37.25 -32.38
CA THR A 522 51.62 -36.04 -33.09
C THR A 522 52.90 -36.39 -33.84
N GLN A 523 52.74 -36.64 -35.14
CA GLN A 523 53.68 -36.33 -36.21
C GLN A 523 52.86 -35.99 -37.45
#